data_AF-A0A7W0N255-F1
#
_entry.id   AF-A0A7W0N255-F1
#
_cell.length_a   1.000
_cell.length_b   1.000
_cell.length_c   1.000
_cell.angle_alpha   90.00
_cell.angle_beta   90.00
_cell.angle_gamma   90.00
#
_symmetry.space_group_name_H-M   'P 1'
#
loop_
_entity.id
_entity.type
_entity.pdbx_description
1 polymer ?
#
loop_
_entity_poly.entity_id
_entity_poly.type
_entity_poly.pdbx_seq_one_letter_code
_entity_poly.pdbx_strand_id
1 'polypeptide(L)' 'MRLFRWRRQEPRLRPLDEAECYGRSYGQRTEQVRTLKLEPRRPRYAGLATGEELRRRFQERLDARDPTQE' A
#
# COMPACT_ATOMS: atom_id res chain seq x y z
N MET A 1 -48.33 7.65 -39.03
CA MET A 1 -47.11 7.30 -39.80
C MET A 1 -46.19 8.50 -39.89
N ARG A 2 -45.05 8.50 -39.17
CA ARG A 2 -43.84 9.27 -39.52
C ARG A 2 -42.66 8.70 -38.73
N LEU A 3 -41.99 7.75 -39.35
CA LEU A 3 -40.67 7.24 -39.01
C LEU A 3 -39.63 8.29 -39.36
N PHE A 4 -38.96 8.95 -38.40
CA PHE A 4 -37.68 9.63 -38.70
C PHE A 4 -36.73 9.65 -37.48
N ARG A 5 -35.75 8.74 -37.56
CA ARG A 5 -34.31 8.88 -37.21
C ARG A 5 -34.01 9.27 -35.75
N TRP A 6 -33.65 8.33 -34.87
CA TRP A 6 -32.29 7.76 -34.80
C TRP A 6 -31.17 8.74 -35.22
N ARG A 7 -31.03 9.82 -34.47
CA ARG A 7 -29.71 10.25 -33.96
C ARG A 7 -29.90 10.54 -32.49
N ARG A 8 -29.45 9.62 -31.65
CA ARG A 8 -29.11 9.95 -30.26
C ARG A 8 -27.94 10.92 -30.37
N GLN A 9 -28.25 12.21 -30.48
CA GLN A 9 -27.30 13.27 -30.16
C GLN A 9 -26.99 13.04 -28.69
N GLU A 10 -25.93 12.28 -28.39
CA GLU A 10 -25.41 12.29 -27.03
C GLU A 10 -25.00 13.74 -26.77
N PRO A 11 -25.68 14.44 -25.84
CA PRO A 11 -25.30 15.79 -25.53
C PRO A 11 -23.82 15.75 -25.15
N ARG A 12 -23.00 16.61 -25.77
CA ARG A 12 -21.58 16.72 -25.42
C ARG A 12 -21.50 16.98 -23.92
N LEU A 13 -21.17 15.94 -23.16
CA LEU A 13 -21.05 16.04 -21.73
C LEU A 13 -19.86 16.96 -21.45
N ARG A 14 -20.05 17.90 -20.53
CA ARG A 14 -18.98 18.74 -20.04
C ARG A 14 -17.88 17.82 -19.46
N PRO A 15 -16.58 18.10 -19.71
CA PRO A 15 -15.51 17.40 -19.02
C PRO A 15 -15.66 17.59 -17.50
N LEU A 16 -15.52 16.50 -16.76
CA LEU A 16 -15.55 16.51 -15.30
C LEU A 16 -14.18 16.87 -14.75
N ASP A 17 -14.16 17.61 -13.66
CA ASP A 17 -12.94 17.83 -12.89
C ASP A 17 -12.53 16.57 -12.12
N GLU A 18 -11.27 16.47 -11.70
CA GLU A 18 -10.74 15.31 -10.98
C GLU A 18 -11.54 15.04 -9.70
N ALA A 19 -11.86 16.09 -8.93
CA ALA A 19 -12.67 15.98 -7.72
C ALA A 19 -14.07 15.42 -8.00
N GLU A 20 -14.69 15.80 -9.12
CA GLU A 20 -16.01 15.30 -9.54
C GLU A 20 -15.95 13.83 -9.96
N CYS A 21 -14.89 13.43 -10.68
CA CYS A 21 -14.64 12.04 -11.03
C CYS A 21 -14.49 11.17 -9.77
N TYR A 22 -13.63 11.56 -8.83
CA TYR A 22 -13.46 10.82 -7.57
C TYR A 22 -14.76 10.75 -6.77
N GLY A 23 -15.52 11.84 -6.67
CA GLY A 23 -16.81 11.87 -5.98
C GLY A 23 -17.87 10.97 -6.63
N ARG A 24 -17.88 10.81 -7.96
CA ARG A 24 -18.79 9.89 -8.66
C ARG A 24 -18.38 8.43 -8.52
N SER A 25 -17.08 8.13 -8.60
CA SER A 25 -16.58 6.75 -8.56
C SER A 25 -16.60 6.16 -7.16
N TYR A 26 -16.26 6.96 -6.14
CA TYR A 26 -16.10 6.48 -4.77
C TYR A 26 -17.17 7.02 -3.80
N GLY A 27 -18.08 7.88 -4.29
CA GLY A 27 -19.06 8.57 -3.47
C GLY A 27 -18.46 9.70 -2.65
N GLN A 28 -19.30 10.34 -1.84
CA GLN A 28 -18.83 11.29 -0.84
C GLN A 28 -18.02 10.55 0.23
N ARG A 29 -16.91 11.14 0.67
CA ARG A 29 -16.12 10.59 1.78
C ARG A 29 -17.00 10.54 3.03
N THR A 30 -17.48 9.35 3.38
CA THR A 30 -18.28 9.14 4.59
C THR A 30 -17.37 9.00 5.80
N GLU A 31 -17.91 9.26 7.00
CA GLU A 31 -17.19 9.06 8.27
C GLU A 31 -16.82 7.58 8.56
N GLN A 32 -17.22 6.66 7.67
CA GLN A 32 -16.92 5.23 7.78
C GLN A 32 -15.42 4.93 7.64
N VAL A 33 -14.65 5.81 6.98
CA VAL A 33 -13.19 5.65 6.82
C VAL A 33 -12.45 6.74 7.58
N ARG A 34 -11.83 6.36 8.70
CA ARG A 34 -11.00 7.24 9.53
C ARG A 34 -9.53 7.02 9.22
N THR A 35 -8.83 8.07 8.82
CA THR A 35 -7.37 8.06 8.72
C THR A 35 -6.80 8.18 10.13
N LEU A 36 -6.27 7.08 10.66
CA LEU A 36 -5.60 7.09 11.96
C LEU A 36 -4.09 7.18 11.75
N LYS A 37 -3.45 8.10 12.46
CA LYS A 37 -1.98 8.13 12.57
C LYS A 37 -1.57 7.00 13.51
N LEU A 38 -0.96 5.95 12.97
CA LEU A 38 -0.40 4.88 13.78
C LEU A 38 0.92 5.36 14.38
N GLU A 39 1.03 5.36 15.70
CA GLU A 39 2.31 5.60 16.38
C GLU A 39 3.34 4.54 15.97
N PRO A 40 4.64 4.89 15.89
CA PRO A 40 5.68 3.94 15.55
C PRO A 40 5.58 2.70 16.42
N ARG A 41 5.39 1.52 15.81
CA ARG A 41 5.32 0.26 16.56
C ARG A 41 6.64 0.05 17.27
N ARG A 42 6.58 -0.26 18.56
CA ARG A 42 7.78 -0.60 19.34
C ARG A 42 8.56 -1.71 18.61
N PRO A 43 9.89 -1.57 18.46
CA PRO A 43 10.69 -2.57 17.78
C PRO A 43 10.54 -3.91 18.51
N ARG A 44 10.29 -4.98 17.74
CA ARG A 44 10.03 -6.33 18.28
C ARG A 44 11.27 -6.94 18.94
N TYR A 45 12.46 -6.51 18.52
CA TYR A 45 13.74 -6.93 19.03
C TYR A 45 14.57 -5.71 19.36
N ALA A 46 15.37 -5.78 20.43
CA ALA A 46 16.49 -4.87 20.58
C ALA A 46 17.40 -5.11 19.36
N GLY A 47 17.56 -4.11 18.50
CA GLY A 47 18.50 -4.22 17.38
C GLY A 47 19.86 -4.65 17.94
N LEU A 48 20.52 -5.63 17.30
CA LEU A 48 21.87 -6.01 17.68
C LEU A 48 22.72 -4.73 17.66
N ALA A 49 23.32 -4.41 18.81
CA ALA A 49 23.68 -3.03 19.16
C ALA A 49 24.75 -2.41 18.25
N THR A 50 25.49 -3.22 17.48
CA THR A 50 26.45 -2.78 16.46
C THR A 50 26.69 -3.89 15.43
N GLY A 51 27.25 -3.54 14.26
CA GLY A 51 27.66 -4.52 13.25
C GLY A 51 28.76 -5.47 13.72
N GLU A 52 29.63 -5.03 14.63
CA GLU A 52 30.71 -5.87 15.20
C GLU A 52 30.17 -6.96 16.12
N GLU A 53 29.13 -6.66 16.89
CA GLU A 53 28.42 -7.67 17.70
C GLU A 53 27.82 -8.77 16.82
N LEU A 54 27.30 -8.38 15.64
CA LEU A 54 26.76 -9.32 14.66
C LEU A 54 27.87 -10.18 14.03
N ARG A 55 29.02 -9.59 13.69
CA ARG A 55 30.21 -10.30 13.18
C ARG A 55 30.68 -11.36 14.17
N ARG A 56 30.86 -10.99 15.45
CA ARG A 56 31.36 -11.90 16.49
C ARG A 56 30.44 -13.11 16.67
N ARG A 57 29.13 -12.89 16.84
CA ARG A 57 28.15 -13.98 17.00
C ARG A 57 28.07 -14.89 15.78
N PHE A 58 28.27 -14.34 14.59
CA PHE A 58 28.31 -15.14 13.38
C PHE A 58 29.54 -16.04 13.35
N GLN A 59 30.70 -15.52 13.72
CA GLN A 59 31.93 -16.29 13.83
C GLN A 59 31.80 -17.44 14.84
N GLU A 60 31.27 -17.16 16.04
CA GLU A 60 31.01 -18.18 17.07
C GLU A 60 30.16 -19.35 16.54
N ARG A 61 29.18 -19.06 15.69
CA ARG A 61 28.33 -20.10 15.06
C ARG A 61 29.04 -20.88 13.97
N LEU A 62 29.94 -20.24 13.21
CA LEU A 62 30.75 -20.92 12.21
C LEU A 62 31.73 -21.88 12.89
N ASP A 63 32.38 -21.42 13.97
CA ASP A 63 33.36 -22.22 14.72
C ASP A 63 32.69 -23.40 15.44
N ALA A 64 31.42 -23.22 15.86
CA ALA A 64 30.61 -24.28 16.46
C ALA A 64 30.03 -25.29 15.45
N ARG A 65 30.25 -25.11 14.14
CA ARG A 65 29.74 -26.02 13.12
C ARG A 65 30.60 -27.29 13.08
N ASP A 66 29.98 -28.44 13.34
CA ASP A 66 30.65 -29.74 13.22
C ASP A 66 30.95 -30.03 11.73
N PRO A 67 32.22 -30.28 11.35
CA PRO A 67 32.62 -30.53 9.96
C PRO A 67 32.09 -31.86 9.40
N THR A 68 31.47 -32.70 10.22
CA THR A 68 30.94 -34.01 9.82
C THR A 68 29.52 -33.94 9.22
N GLN A 69 28.95 -32.74 9.08
CA GLN A 69 27.63 -32.50 8.47
C GLN A 69 27.78 -32.19 6.96
N GLU A 70 28.35 -33.12 6.19
CA GLU A 70 28.31 -33.18 4.71
C GLU A 70 27.75 -34.52 4.24
#